data_AF-A0A7Y0R0N2-F1
#
_entry.id   AF-A0A7Y0R0N2-F1
#
_cell.length_a   1.000
_cell.length_b   1.000
_cell.length_c   1.000
_cell.angle_alpha   90.00
_cell.angle_beta   90.00
_cell.angle_gamma   90.00
#
_symmetry.space_group_name_H-M   'P 1'
#
loop_
_entity.id
_entity.type
_entity.pdbx_description
1 polymer ?
#
loop_
_entity_poly.entity_id
_entity_poly.type
_entity_poly.pdbx_seq_one_letter_code
_entity_poly.pdbx_strand_id
1 'polypeptide(L)'
;SRMDLNYLQGVDGAIGRCFALITEDGERTFAISEGQMNQLHPDSIPEKIFKNASALVLTSYLVRCKEGDPMPEATMKAIEFAKKNDVPVVLTLGTKFVIQDDPKYWQDFIREHVSVVAMNEDEAEALTGETDPLAASDKTLEGADMVLCTAGPVGLFMAGYTEDSAKRETTLPLLPGSIAEFNRYEFSRPA
;
A
#
# COMPACT_ATOMS: atom_id res chain seq x y z
N SER A 1 25.47 2.33 -3.63
CA SER A 1 24.05 1.95 -3.44
C SER A 1 23.33 3.13 -2.80
N ARG A 2 22.09 3.46 -3.21
CA ARG A 2 21.24 4.46 -2.52
C ARG A 2 20.41 3.85 -1.38
N MET A 3 20.46 2.52 -1.21
CA MET A 3 19.75 1.78 -0.17
C MET A 3 20.71 1.44 0.97
N ASP A 4 20.33 1.83 2.19
CA ASP A 4 21.07 1.53 3.43
C ASP A 4 20.53 0.24 4.05
N LEU A 5 21.39 -0.77 4.18
CA LEU A 5 21.06 -2.08 4.74
C LEU A 5 21.64 -2.28 6.15
N ASN A 6 22.26 -1.25 6.74
CA ASN A 6 22.88 -1.36 8.08
C ASN A 6 21.86 -1.51 9.21
N TYR A 7 20.57 -1.29 8.94
CA TYR A 7 19.47 -1.43 9.89
C TYR A 7 18.77 -2.80 9.84
N LEU A 8 19.25 -3.73 9.02
CA LEU A 8 18.70 -5.09 9.01
C LEU A 8 19.03 -5.81 10.32
N GLN A 9 18.05 -6.53 10.85
CA GLN A 9 18.24 -7.43 11.98
C GLN A 9 18.93 -8.71 11.52
N GLY A 10 19.98 -9.12 12.23
CA GLY A 10 20.60 -10.44 12.03
C GLY A 10 19.66 -11.57 12.47
N VAL A 11 19.67 -12.68 11.75
CA VAL A 11 18.93 -13.90 12.07
C VAL A 11 19.84 -15.12 11.93
N ASP A 12 19.66 -16.13 12.77
CA ASP A 12 20.37 -17.41 12.66
C ASP A 12 19.56 -18.37 11.78
N GLY A 13 19.57 -18.10 10.47
CA GLY A 13 18.86 -18.89 9.47
C GLY A 13 18.85 -18.24 8.09
N ALA A 14 18.22 -18.92 7.13
CA ALA A 14 18.12 -18.41 5.76
C ALA A 14 17.05 -17.32 5.65
N ILE A 15 17.29 -16.32 4.80
CA ILE A 15 16.26 -15.37 4.36
C ILE A 15 15.17 -16.07 3.54
N GLY A 16 14.05 -15.37 3.35
CA GLY A 16 12.97 -15.82 2.48
C GLY A 16 13.42 -15.98 1.03
N ARG A 17 12.84 -16.97 0.34
CA ARG A 17 13.07 -17.22 -1.09
C ARG A 17 11.74 -17.22 -1.81
N CYS A 18 11.64 -16.42 -2.86
CA CYS A 18 10.50 -16.39 -3.76
C CYS A 18 10.89 -17.10 -5.07
N PHE A 19 10.20 -18.20 -5.38
CA PHE A 19 10.31 -18.87 -6.66
C PHE A 19 9.26 -18.30 -7.60
N ALA A 20 9.70 -17.45 -8.51
CA ALA A 20 8.86 -16.92 -9.58
C ALA A 20 8.78 -17.94 -10.72
N LEU A 21 7.62 -18.56 -10.87
CA LEU A 21 7.31 -19.54 -11.91
C LEU A 21 6.56 -18.82 -13.03
N ILE A 22 7.11 -18.84 -14.23
CA ILE A 22 6.59 -18.13 -15.40
C ILE A 22 6.14 -19.16 -16.43
N THR A 23 4.86 -19.11 -16.82
CA THR A 23 4.30 -19.95 -17.89
C THR A 23 4.52 -19.32 -19.26
N GLU A 24 4.29 -20.10 -20.34
CA GLU A 24 4.54 -19.64 -21.72
C GLU A 24 3.68 -18.44 -22.13
N ASP A 25 2.49 -18.30 -21.55
CA ASP A 25 1.57 -17.18 -21.75
C ASP A 25 1.94 -15.92 -20.94
N GLY A 26 3.00 -15.99 -20.13
CA GLY A 26 3.51 -14.86 -19.35
C GLY A 26 2.89 -14.70 -17.96
N GLU A 27 1.96 -15.58 -17.56
CA GLU A 27 1.44 -15.63 -16.21
C GLU A 27 2.55 -15.95 -15.20
N ARG A 28 2.42 -15.38 -13.99
CA ARG A 28 3.44 -15.48 -12.94
C ARG A 28 2.84 -16.01 -11.65
N THR A 29 3.36 -17.15 -11.19
CA THR A 29 3.04 -17.70 -9.87
C THR A 29 4.23 -17.54 -8.94
N PHE A 30 3.98 -17.08 -7.71
CA PHE A 30 5.02 -16.93 -6.69
C PHE A 30 4.87 -17.99 -5.60
N ALA A 31 5.82 -18.92 -5.53
CA ALA A 31 5.92 -19.87 -4.42
C ALA A 31 6.93 -19.39 -3.38
N ILE A 32 6.52 -19.23 -2.13
CA ILE A 32 7.32 -18.62 -1.07
C ILE A 32 7.85 -19.68 -0.10
N SER A 33 9.16 -19.69 0.11
CA SER A 33 9.82 -20.38 1.22
C SER A 33 10.27 -19.32 2.22
N GLU A 34 9.53 -19.20 3.32
CA GLU A 34 9.61 -18.06 4.25
C GLU A 34 10.97 -17.91 4.97
N GLY A 35 11.67 -19.03 5.21
CA GLY A 35 12.91 -19.00 5.99
C GLY A 35 12.69 -18.31 7.34
N GLN A 36 13.54 -17.33 7.67
CA GLN A 36 13.43 -16.46 8.85
C GLN A 36 12.97 -15.03 8.50
N MET A 37 12.32 -14.82 7.34
CA MET A 37 11.96 -13.45 6.89
C MET A 37 10.94 -12.74 7.80
N ASN A 38 10.13 -13.50 8.56
CA ASN A 38 9.14 -12.97 9.49
C ASN A 38 9.68 -12.77 10.92
N GLN A 39 10.98 -12.96 11.16
CA GLN A 39 11.58 -12.87 12.50
C GLN A 39 12.09 -11.46 12.86
N LEU A 40 11.58 -10.42 12.21
CA LEU A 40 11.89 -9.04 12.58
C LEU A 40 11.21 -8.72 13.92
N HIS A 41 12.00 -8.38 14.93
CA HIS A 41 11.47 -7.99 16.24
C HIS A 41 11.15 -6.50 16.32
N PRO A 42 10.13 -6.10 17.11
CA PRO A 42 9.81 -4.70 17.36
C PRO A 42 10.99 -3.87 17.88
N ASP A 43 11.84 -4.45 18.73
CA ASP A 43 13.00 -3.76 19.31
C ASP A 43 14.09 -3.43 18.29
N SER A 44 14.06 -4.06 17.12
CA SER A 44 14.98 -3.80 16.02
C SER A 44 14.55 -2.62 15.15
N ILE A 45 13.35 -2.05 15.37
CA ILE A 45 12.87 -0.88 14.64
C ILE A 45 13.54 0.39 15.19
N PRO A 46 14.42 1.05 14.43
CA PRO A 46 15.23 2.14 14.97
C PRO A 46 14.48 3.48 14.88
N GLU A 47 13.78 3.90 15.93
CA GLU A 47 12.97 5.14 15.95
C GLU A 47 13.66 6.38 15.33
N LYS A 48 14.97 6.51 15.50
CA LYS A 48 15.76 7.62 14.96
C LYS A 48 15.63 7.81 13.44
N ILE A 49 15.32 6.77 12.66
CA ILE A 49 15.24 6.87 11.20
C ILE A 49 13.99 7.64 10.75
N PHE A 50 12.93 7.64 11.56
CA PHE A 50 11.64 8.26 11.22
C PHE A 50 11.72 9.79 11.20
N LYS A 51 12.63 10.39 11.99
CA LYS A 51 12.82 11.85 12.05
C LYS A 51 13.12 12.51 10.70
N ASN A 52 13.71 11.75 9.78
CA ASN A 52 14.08 12.24 8.44
C ASN A 52 13.37 11.45 7.33
N ALA A 53 12.43 10.56 7.68
CA ALA A 53 11.69 9.78 6.70
C ALA A 53 10.56 10.63 6.11
N SER A 54 10.38 10.57 4.80
CA SER A 54 9.25 11.22 4.12
C SER A 54 8.02 10.31 4.02
N ALA A 55 8.20 9.01 4.18
CA ALA A 55 7.14 8.01 4.21
C ALA A 55 7.66 6.70 4.82
N LEU A 56 6.76 5.93 5.45
CA LEU A 56 6.97 4.52 5.77
C LEU A 56 6.24 3.67 4.73
N VAL A 57 6.93 2.77 4.02
CA VAL A 57 6.32 1.93 2.99
C VAL A 57 6.18 0.50 3.49
N LEU A 58 4.96 -0.01 3.49
CA LEU A 58 4.56 -1.33 3.95
C LEU A 58 3.82 -2.09 2.84
N THR A 59 3.74 -3.42 2.99
CA THR A 59 2.94 -4.29 2.13
C THR A 59 2.01 -5.15 2.97
N SER A 60 0.83 -5.48 2.44
CA SER A 60 -0.12 -6.38 3.12
C SER A 60 0.46 -7.77 3.42
N TYR A 61 1.54 -8.18 2.75
CA TYR A 61 2.21 -9.44 3.09
C TYR A 61 2.84 -9.48 4.49
N LEU A 62 3.10 -8.33 5.12
CA LEU A 62 3.73 -8.31 6.45
C LEU A 62 2.84 -8.89 7.55
N VAL A 63 1.51 -8.93 7.34
CA VAL A 63 0.58 -9.58 8.26
C VAL A 63 0.35 -11.06 7.92
N ARG A 64 0.87 -11.53 6.78
CA ARG A 64 0.78 -12.93 6.34
C ARG A 64 1.97 -13.72 6.92
N CYS A 65 1.89 -13.98 8.21
CA CYS A 65 2.90 -14.75 8.94
C CYS A 65 2.25 -15.87 9.76
N LYS A 66 3.07 -16.75 10.33
CA LYS A 66 2.57 -17.80 11.23
C LYS A 66 2.20 -17.20 12.58
N GLU A 67 1.30 -17.87 13.29
CA GLU A 67 1.01 -17.51 14.68
C GLU A 67 2.30 -17.55 15.51
N GLY A 68 2.60 -16.45 16.20
CA GLY A 68 3.80 -16.28 17.02
C GLY A 68 5.01 -15.68 16.29
N ASP A 69 4.96 -15.43 14.99
CA ASP A 69 5.99 -14.65 14.29
C ASP A 69 5.94 -13.16 14.74
N PRO A 70 7.08 -12.49 15.01
CA PRO A 70 7.12 -11.12 15.54
C PRO A 70 6.92 -10.00 14.51
N MET A 71 6.80 -10.34 13.21
CA MET A 71 6.69 -9.37 12.11
C MET A 71 5.49 -8.42 12.23
N PRO A 72 4.27 -8.88 12.60
CA PRO A 72 3.13 -7.97 12.77
C PRO A 72 3.37 -6.95 13.87
N GLU A 73 3.93 -7.35 15.01
CA GLU A 73 4.25 -6.44 16.11
C GLU A 73 5.33 -5.43 15.69
N ALA A 74 6.34 -5.87 14.93
CA ALA A 74 7.36 -4.97 14.41
C ALA A 74 6.80 -3.95 13.41
N THR A 75 5.85 -4.39 12.57
CA THR A 75 5.12 -3.53 11.64
C THR A 75 4.31 -2.48 12.40
N MET A 76 3.57 -2.88 13.44
CA MET A 76 2.82 -1.96 14.28
C MET A 76 3.73 -0.97 15.02
N LYS A 77 4.92 -1.42 15.46
CA LYS A 77 5.92 -0.54 16.08
C LYS A 77 6.46 0.51 15.11
N ALA A 78 6.69 0.13 13.85
CA ALA A 78 7.07 1.08 12.81
C ALA A 78 5.96 2.10 12.53
N ILE A 79 4.68 1.67 12.51
CA ILE A 79 3.52 2.57 12.35
C ILE A 79 3.42 3.53 13.55
N GLU A 80 3.61 3.05 14.78
CA GLU A 80 3.64 3.89 15.98
C GLU A 80 4.70 5.01 15.85
N PHE A 81 5.91 4.65 15.44
CA PHE A 81 6.99 5.62 15.24
C PHE A 81 6.74 6.56 14.05
N ALA A 82 6.12 6.07 12.97
CA ALA A 82 5.73 6.91 11.85
C ALA A 82 4.72 7.98 12.30
N LYS A 83 3.63 7.57 12.97
CA LYS A 83 2.62 8.49 13.52
C LYS A 83 3.23 9.51 14.49
N LYS A 84 4.14 9.07 15.37
CA LYS A 84 4.81 9.95 16.34
C LYS A 84 5.67 11.05 15.69
N ASN A 85 6.15 10.83 14.47
CA ASN A 85 7.02 11.75 13.74
C ASN A 85 6.33 12.37 12.51
N ASP A 86 4.99 12.32 12.43
CA ASP A 86 4.20 12.84 11.32
C ASP A 86 4.65 12.29 9.94
N VAL A 87 5.10 11.02 9.92
CA VAL A 87 5.52 10.33 8.70
C VAL A 87 4.32 9.59 8.10
N PRO A 88 3.93 9.88 6.84
CA PRO A 88 2.80 9.19 6.21
C PRO A 88 3.13 7.72 5.98
N VAL A 89 2.14 6.87 6.22
CA VAL A 89 2.25 5.42 6.00
C VAL A 89 1.66 5.09 4.63
N VAL A 90 2.45 4.39 3.81
CA VAL A 90 2.07 3.90 2.49
C VAL A 90 1.87 2.39 2.59
N LEU A 91 0.73 1.89 2.14
CA LEU A 91 0.43 0.47 2.08
C LEU A 91 0.21 0.05 0.62
N THR A 92 1.00 -0.90 0.14
CA THR A 92 0.68 -1.62 -1.11
C THR A 92 -0.06 -2.92 -0.80
N LEU A 93 -1.18 -3.14 -1.49
CA LEU A 93 -1.91 -4.40 -1.44
C LEU A 93 -1.11 -5.43 -2.27
N GLY A 94 -0.94 -6.63 -1.74
CA GLY A 94 0.01 -7.61 -2.26
C GLY A 94 -0.58 -8.59 -3.29
N THR A 95 -1.83 -9.03 -3.06
CA THR A 95 -2.69 -9.74 -4.02
C THR A 95 -4.15 -9.62 -3.59
N LYS A 96 -5.08 -9.80 -4.54
CA LYS A 96 -6.51 -9.99 -4.27
C LYS A 96 -6.79 -11.05 -3.20
N PHE A 97 -6.05 -12.16 -3.21
CA PHE A 97 -6.26 -13.28 -2.28
C PHE A 97 -6.04 -12.90 -0.81
N VAL A 98 -5.08 -12.00 -0.51
CA VAL A 98 -4.84 -11.56 0.87
C VAL A 98 -5.95 -10.62 1.36
N ILE A 99 -6.53 -9.85 0.44
CA ILE A 99 -7.52 -8.82 0.78
C ILE A 99 -8.92 -9.44 0.92
N GLN A 100 -9.29 -10.35 0.02
CA GLN A 100 -10.63 -10.94 -0.02
C GLN A 100 -10.97 -11.81 1.20
N ASP A 101 -9.97 -12.28 1.94
CA ASP A 101 -10.18 -13.11 3.13
C ASP A 101 -10.83 -12.32 4.28
N ASP A 102 -10.46 -11.04 4.45
CA ASP A 102 -11.10 -10.12 5.40
C ASP A 102 -11.01 -8.66 4.92
N PRO A 103 -11.85 -8.24 3.96
CA PRO A 103 -11.84 -6.86 3.45
C PRO A 103 -12.15 -5.83 4.53
N LYS A 104 -12.94 -6.21 5.53
CA LYS A 104 -13.37 -5.30 6.60
C LYS A 104 -12.20 -4.96 7.51
N TYR A 105 -11.39 -5.95 7.89
CA TYR A 105 -10.13 -5.72 8.59
C TYR A 105 -9.24 -4.74 7.83
N TRP A 106 -9.05 -4.93 6.52
CA TRP A 106 -8.20 -4.05 5.71
C TRP A 106 -8.74 -2.62 5.61
N GLN A 107 -10.05 -2.44 5.43
CA GLN A 107 -10.67 -1.12 5.44
C GLN A 107 -10.45 -0.40 6.77
N ASP A 108 -10.59 -1.10 7.90
CA ASP A 108 -10.39 -0.51 9.23
C ASP A 108 -8.90 -0.24 9.50
N PHE A 109 -8.00 -1.12 9.07
CA PHE A 109 -6.55 -0.92 9.13
C PHE A 109 -6.10 0.29 8.33
N ILE A 110 -6.63 0.46 7.11
CA ILE A 110 -6.35 1.62 6.26
C ILE A 110 -6.80 2.89 6.96
N ARG A 111 -8.06 2.94 7.41
CA ARG A 111 -8.62 4.11 8.11
C ARG A 111 -7.82 4.50 9.35
N GLU A 112 -7.31 3.53 10.10
CA GLU A 112 -6.58 3.81 11.33
C GLU A 112 -5.11 4.19 11.09
N HIS A 113 -4.45 3.62 10.08
CA HIS A 113 -2.99 3.64 10.01
C HIS A 113 -2.38 4.16 8.71
N VAL A 114 -3.13 4.27 7.62
CA VAL A 114 -2.57 4.43 6.27
C VAL A 114 -2.98 5.77 5.68
N SER A 115 -1.99 6.54 5.20
CA SER A 115 -2.23 7.77 4.45
C SER A 115 -2.33 7.51 2.95
N VAL A 116 -1.54 6.58 2.42
CA VAL A 116 -1.49 6.31 0.97
C VAL A 116 -1.70 4.83 0.70
N VAL A 117 -2.67 4.49 -0.15
CA VAL A 117 -2.92 3.12 -0.60
C VAL A 117 -2.46 2.95 -2.04
N ALA A 118 -1.71 1.90 -2.32
CA ALA A 118 -1.37 1.46 -3.67
C ALA A 118 -1.95 0.07 -3.93
N MET A 119 -2.64 -0.10 -5.05
CA MET A 119 -3.32 -1.34 -5.41
C MET A 119 -3.49 -1.48 -6.93
N ASN A 120 -3.78 -2.68 -7.40
CA ASN A 120 -4.33 -2.91 -8.75
C ASN A 120 -5.87 -3.02 -8.72
N GLU A 121 -6.49 -3.13 -9.89
CA GLU A 121 -7.94 -3.19 -10.05
C GLU A 121 -8.58 -4.39 -9.34
N ASP A 122 -7.91 -5.55 -9.34
CA ASP A 122 -8.41 -6.78 -8.71
C ASP A 122 -8.37 -6.68 -7.18
N GLU A 123 -7.32 -6.07 -6.63
CA GLU A 123 -7.18 -5.77 -5.20
C GLU A 123 -8.16 -4.68 -4.76
N ALA A 124 -8.39 -3.68 -5.60
CA ALA A 124 -9.35 -2.61 -5.35
C ALA A 124 -10.78 -3.16 -5.29
N GLU A 125 -11.14 -4.05 -6.21
CA GLU A 125 -12.42 -4.78 -6.18
C GLU A 125 -12.52 -5.63 -4.91
N ALA A 126 -11.46 -6.37 -4.54
CA ALA A 126 -11.46 -7.18 -3.34
C ALA A 126 -11.63 -6.36 -2.06
N LEU A 127 -11.01 -5.18 -1.99
CA LEU A 127 -11.10 -4.27 -0.85
C LEU A 127 -12.46 -3.62 -0.73
N THR A 128 -13.05 -3.20 -1.85
CA THR A 128 -14.17 -2.25 -1.86
C THR A 128 -15.49 -2.87 -2.34
N GLY A 129 -15.43 -3.96 -3.10
CA GLY A 129 -16.54 -4.55 -3.84
C GLY A 129 -16.87 -3.82 -5.15
N GLU A 130 -16.14 -2.77 -5.52
CA GLU A 130 -16.37 -1.99 -6.74
C GLU A 130 -15.49 -2.52 -7.89
N THR A 131 -16.09 -2.84 -9.03
CA THR A 131 -15.36 -3.34 -10.21
C THR A 131 -14.78 -2.22 -11.08
N ASP A 132 -15.30 -1.00 -10.94
CA ASP A 132 -14.75 0.18 -11.60
C ASP A 132 -13.58 0.74 -10.76
N PRO A 133 -12.34 0.76 -11.28
CA PRO A 133 -11.18 1.27 -10.56
C PRO A 133 -11.34 2.71 -10.06
N LEU A 134 -12.11 3.55 -10.78
CA LEU A 134 -12.38 4.92 -10.37
C LEU A 134 -13.27 4.96 -9.12
N ALA A 135 -14.36 4.18 -9.11
CA ALA A 135 -15.26 4.07 -7.97
C ALA A 135 -14.59 3.39 -6.76
N ALA A 136 -13.77 2.36 -7.01
CA ALA A 136 -12.99 1.71 -5.96
C ALA A 136 -11.97 2.67 -5.32
N SER A 137 -11.32 3.50 -6.13
CA SER A 137 -10.39 4.53 -5.64
C SER A 137 -11.10 5.58 -4.80
N ASP A 138 -12.24 6.09 -5.27
CA ASP A 138 -13.07 7.06 -4.55
C ASP A 138 -13.54 6.52 -3.19
N LYS A 139 -14.05 5.29 -3.16
CA LYS A 139 -14.47 4.63 -1.92
C LYS A 139 -13.33 4.39 -0.94
N THR A 140 -12.12 4.14 -1.45
CA THR A 140 -10.93 3.97 -0.60
C THR A 140 -10.48 5.28 0.04
N LEU A 141 -10.76 6.44 -0.58
CA LEU A 141 -10.48 7.75 0.01
C LEU A 141 -11.28 8.05 1.29
N GLU A 142 -12.33 7.29 1.60
CA GLU A 142 -13.02 7.40 2.89
C GLU A 142 -12.11 7.02 4.08
N GLY A 143 -11.01 6.30 3.83
CA GLY A 143 -10.07 5.86 4.85
C GLY A 143 -8.60 6.24 4.60
N ALA A 144 -8.26 6.84 3.46
CA ALA A 144 -6.88 7.21 3.12
C ALA A 144 -6.84 8.60 2.47
N ASP A 145 -5.69 9.27 2.56
CA ASP A 145 -5.48 10.62 2.01
C ASP A 145 -5.23 10.59 0.49
N MET A 146 -4.64 9.49 0.00
CA MET A 146 -4.33 9.28 -1.41
C MET A 146 -4.41 7.80 -1.81
N VAL A 147 -4.84 7.56 -3.04
CA VAL A 147 -4.93 6.24 -3.65
C VAL A 147 -4.24 6.25 -5.01
N LEU A 148 -3.44 5.20 -5.26
CA LEU A 148 -2.92 4.83 -6.57
C LEU A 148 -3.51 3.47 -6.95
N CYS A 149 -4.32 3.45 -8.01
CA CYS A 149 -4.94 2.23 -8.52
C CYS A 149 -4.45 1.96 -9.94
N THR A 150 -3.59 0.97 -10.13
CA THR A 150 -3.21 0.51 -11.49
C THR A 150 -4.36 -0.29 -12.09
N ALA A 151 -4.61 -0.14 -13.40
CA ALA A 151 -5.73 -0.76 -14.10
C ALA A 151 -5.25 -1.45 -15.40
N GLY A 152 -4.20 -2.24 -15.31
CA GLY A 152 -3.64 -3.00 -16.44
C GLY A 152 -3.52 -2.19 -17.75
N PRO A 153 -4.08 -2.67 -18.88
CA PRO A 153 -4.06 -1.97 -20.17
C PRO A 153 -4.81 -0.63 -20.20
N VAL A 154 -5.73 -0.38 -19.26
CA VAL A 154 -6.47 0.89 -19.15
C VAL A 154 -5.55 2.01 -18.65
N GLY A 155 -4.50 1.66 -17.91
CA GLY A 155 -3.51 2.59 -17.38
C GLY A 155 -3.51 2.58 -15.86
N LEU A 156 -3.71 3.74 -15.25
CA LEU A 156 -3.79 3.90 -13.81
C LEU A 156 -4.67 5.10 -13.44
N PHE A 157 -5.18 5.07 -12.22
CA PHE A 157 -5.97 6.13 -11.61
C PHE A 157 -5.27 6.60 -10.34
N MET A 158 -5.34 7.90 -10.08
CA MET A 158 -4.98 8.48 -8.80
C MET A 158 -6.18 9.24 -8.26
N ALA A 159 -6.43 9.07 -6.96
CA ALA A 159 -7.43 9.81 -6.22
C ALA A 159 -6.78 10.39 -4.97
N GLY A 160 -7.15 11.59 -4.56
CA GLY A 160 -6.59 12.22 -3.37
C GLY A 160 -7.26 13.55 -3.06
N TYR A 161 -7.01 14.05 -1.86
CA TYR A 161 -7.57 15.31 -1.41
C TYR A 161 -6.70 16.50 -1.81
N THR A 162 -7.34 17.66 -1.97
CA THR A 162 -6.66 18.94 -2.13
C THR A 162 -7.47 20.01 -1.43
N GLU A 163 -6.81 21.07 -0.97
CA GLU A 163 -7.49 22.24 -0.43
C GLU A 163 -8.32 22.92 -1.52
N ASP A 164 -9.61 23.16 -1.27
CA ASP A 164 -10.51 23.77 -2.28
C ASP A 164 -10.00 25.14 -2.75
N SER A 165 -9.35 25.88 -1.85
CA SER A 165 -8.71 27.17 -2.13
C SER A 165 -7.48 27.09 -3.06
N ALA A 166 -6.89 25.90 -3.22
CA ALA A 166 -5.68 25.65 -4.00
C ALA A 166 -5.92 24.74 -5.22
N LYS A 167 -7.17 24.35 -5.50
CA LYS A 167 -7.50 23.49 -6.64
C LYS A 167 -7.09 24.13 -7.97
N ARG A 168 -6.60 23.31 -8.88
CA ARG A 168 -6.15 23.73 -10.22
C ARG A 168 -6.88 22.92 -11.27
N GLU A 169 -7.63 23.60 -12.12
CA GLU A 169 -8.34 22.97 -13.23
C GLU A 169 -7.39 22.39 -14.26
N THR A 170 -7.78 21.27 -14.86
CA THR A 170 -7.06 20.66 -15.97
C THR A 170 -7.23 21.49 -17.25
N THR A 171 -6.20 21.49 -18.11
CA THR A 171 -6.31 22.01 -19.48
C THR A 171 -6.61 20.89 -20.49
N LEU A 172 -6.75 19.65 -20.03
CA LEU A 172 -7.05 18.49 -20.87
C LEU A 172 -8.57 18.35 -21.06
N PRO A 173 -9.02 17.58 -22.07
CA PRO A 173 -10.42 17.23 -22.20
C PRO A 173 -10.97 16.59 -20.92
N LEU A 174 -12.15 17.02 -20.50
CA LEU A 174 -12.84 16.43 -19.35
C LEU A 174 -13.32 15.02 -19.71
N LEU A 175 -13.04 14.06 -18.83
CA LEU A 175 -13.28 12.66 -19.08
C LEU A 175 -14.62 12.21 -18.50
N PRO A 176 -15.40 11.36 -19.21
CA PRO A 176 -16.55 10.70 -18.64
C PRO A 176 -16.13 9.53 -17.74
N GLY A 177 -16.96 9.16 -16.78
CA GLY A 177 -16.73 8.03 -15.87
C GLY A 177 -17.91 7.82 -14.94
N SER A 178 -17.79 6.87 -14.00
CA SER A 178 -18.73 6.73 -12.88
C SER A 178 -18.85 8.02 -12.06
N ILE A 179 -17.74 8.77 -11.97
CA ILE A 179 -17.71 10.16 -11.51
C ILE A 179 -17.56 11.06 -12.74
N ALA A 180 -18.57 11.89 -13.02
CA ALA A 180 -18.53 12.78 -14.16
C ALA A 180 -17.40 13.82 -14.01
N GLU A 181 -16.59 13.97 -15.07
CA GLU A 181 -15.48 14.94 -15.11
C GLU A 181 -14.49 14.76 -13.95
N PHE A 182 -14.20 13.50 -13.58
CA PHE A 182 -13.32 13.17 -12.45
C PHE A 182 -11.93 13.83 -12.52
N ASN A 183 -11.45 14.16 -13.72
CA ASN A 183 -10.16 14.82 -13.93
C ASN A 183 -10.25 16.36 -13.94
N ARG A 184 -11.40 16.97 -13.61
CA ARG A 184 -11.60 18.43 -13.67
C ARG A 184 -10.50 19.19 -12.94
N TYR A 185 -10.02 18.67 -11.81
CA TYR A 185 -8.97 19.28 -10.99
C TYR A 185 -7.66 18.47 -10.96
N GLU A 186 -7.36 17.69 -12.01
CA GLU A 186 -6.19 16.81 -12.10
C GLU A 186 -4.85 17.52 -11.92
N PHE A 187 -4.77 18.83 -12.18
CA PHE A 187 -3.56 19.60 -11.94
C PHE A 187 -3.37 19.98 -10.47
N SER A 188 -4.31 19.69 -9.57
CA SER A 188 -4.18 19.98 -8.13
C SER A 188 -3.07 19.15 -7.50
N ARG A 189 -2.45 19.69 -6.44
CA ARG A 189 -1.50 18.90 -5.65
C ARG A 189 -2.24 18.19 -4.54
N PRO A 190 -1.91 16.93 -4.25
CA PRO A 190 -2.41 16.26 -3.07
C PRO A 190 -1.98 17.03 -1.80
N ALA A 191 -2.94 17.21 -0.90
CA ALA A 191 -2.73 17.83 0.42
C ALA A 191 -2.34 16.77 1.45
#